data_AF-A0A0R3CTG8-F1
#
_entry.id   AF-A0A0R3CTG8-F1
#
_cell.length_a   1.000
_cell.length_b   1.000
_cell.length_c   1.000
_cell.angle_alpha   90.00
_cell.angle_beta   90.00
_cell.angle_gamma   90.00
#
_symmetry.space_group_name_H-M   'P 1'
#
loop_
_entity.id
_entity.type
_entity.pdbx_description
1 polymer ?
#
loop_
_entity_poly.entity_id
_entity_poly.type
_entity_poly.pdbx_seq_one_letter_code
_entity_poly.pdbx_strand_id
1 'polypeptide(L)'
;MNKMLVAVFETEASAFEGLSALRELHQEGDITLYASAVIVKDKAGKNEVKRAADQGPVGTAVGLVTGSLIGLLAGPAGLLVGASLGGLGGLAFDLDSSGISAAFLDEVSKELSPGKAAVLADVGETWMTPVDTRLHKLGATVFRRLRSEVIEDQLMRESAAFQAELKALQDDLKHTAAENRAAIQKDMEQVKLQINTVQEQAKKRLDQARAETDARIQSLTEQAKQASDRAKRRIDKRIAEVKADFDVRAKKLNQAWTLTREALAA
;
A
#
# COMPACT_ATOMS: atom_id res chain seq x y z
N MET A 1 14.29 4.21 -0.30
CA MET A 1 12.83 4.35 -0.51
C MET A 1 12.23 3.01 -0.91
N ASN A 2 11.04 2.67 -0.40
CA ASN A 2 10.38 1.38 -0.67
C ASN A 2 9.51 1.46 -1.92
N LYS A 3 9.53 0.40 -2.71
CA LYS A 3 8.83 0.35 -4.00
C LYS A 3 8.10 -0.96 -4.18
N MET A 4 6.93 -0.85 -4.77
CA MET A 4 6.18 -1.98 -5.27
C MET A 4 6.70 -2.32 -6.66
N LEU A 5 7.31 -3.49 -6.83
CA LEU A 5 7.84 -3.98 -8.09
C LEU A 5 6.98 -5.10 -8.65
N VAL A 6 6.67 -5.04 -9.95
CA VAL A 6 6.06 -6.14 -10.69
C VAL A 6 6.92 -6.42 -11.92
N ALA A 7 7.45 -7.62 -12.04
CA ALA A 7 8.25 -8.05 -13.18
C ALA A 7 7.48 -9.15 -13.93
N VAL A 8 7.15 -8.91 -15.20
CA VAL A 8 6.45 -9.86 -16.07
C VAL A 8 7.46 -10.58 -16.95
N PHE A 9 7.34 -11.90 -17.06
CA PHE A 9 8.24 -12.80 -17.78
C PHE A 9 7.47 -13.65 -18.78
N GLU A 10 8.16 -14.08 -19.84
CA GLU A 10 7.58 -14.94 -20.87
C GLU A 10 7.18 -16.33 -20.38
N THR A 11 7.77 -16.82 -19.28
CA THR A 11 7.50 -18.15 -18.74
C THR A 11 7.47 -18.18 -17.21
N GLU A 12 6.76 -19.17 -16.65
CA GLU A 12 6.76 -19.47 -15.20
C GLU A 12 8.19 -19.73 -14.68
N ALA A 13 9.00 -20.48 -15.43
CA ALA A 13 10.38 -20.76 -15.05
C ALA A 13 11.21 -19.47 -14.91
N SER A 14 11.14 -18.57 -15.90
CA SER A 14 11.83 -17.28 -15.86
C SER A 14 11.37 -16.40 -14.70
N ALA A 15 10.09 -16.48 -14.31
CA ALA A 15 9.60 -15.76 -13.13
C ALA A 15 10.20 -16.31 -11.82
N PHE A 16 10.32 -17.63 -11.68
CA PHE A 16 10.98 -18.21 -10.50
C PHE A 16 12.49 -17.93 -10.47
N GLU A 17 13.15 -17.92 -11.63
CA GLU A 17 14.54 -17.44 -11.74
C GLU A 17 14.66 -15.96 -11.35
N GLY A 18 13.73 -15.11 -11.80
CA GLY A 18 13.67 -13.70 -11.43
C GLY A 18 13.48 -13.49 -9.93
N LEU A 19 12.59 -14.25 -9.29
CA LEU A 19 12.43 -14.23 -7.84
C LEU A 19 13.71 -14.67 -7.11
N SER A 20 14.42 -15.66 -7.67
CA SER A 20 15.68 -16.14 -7.11
C SER A 20 16.76 -15.06 -7.20
N ALA A 21 16.85 -14.34 -8.33
CA ALA A 21 17.74 -13.20 -8.49
C ALA A 21 17.45 -12.07 -7.49
N LEU A 22 16.18 -11.79 -7.18
CA LEU A 22 15.82 -10.81 -6.14
C LEU A 22 16.28 -11.25 -4.74
N ARG A 23 16.21 -12.56 -4.45
CA ARG A 23 16.67 -13.12 -3.17
C ARG A 23 18.19 -13.06 -3.04
N GLU A 24 18.91 -13.30 -4.12
CA GLU A 24 20.37 -13.12 -4.18
C GLU A 24 20.75 -11.66 -3.90
N LEU A 25 20.12 -10.70 -4.58
CA LEU A 25 20.34 -9.27 -4.33
C LEU A 25 20.01 -8.86 -2.89
N HIS A 26 19.02 -9.51 -2.26
CA HIS A 26 18.76 -9.36 -0.84
C HIS A 26 19.91 -9.90 0.01
N GLN A 27 20.42 -11.10 -0.25
CA GLN A 27 21.57 -11.65 0.49
C GLN A 27 22.84 -10.78 0.33
N GLU A 28 23.08 -10.25 -0.87
CA GLU A 28 24.18 -9.32 -1.17
C GLU A 28 24.01 -7.94 -0.47
N GLY A 29 22.82 -7.67 0.05
CA GLY A 29 22.47 -6.40 0.68
C GLY A 29 22.41 -5.24 -0.31
N ASP A 30 22.19 -5.52 -1.59
CA ASP A 30 21.95 -4.51 -2.62
C ASP A 30 20.48 -4.04 -2.61
N ILE A 31 19.56 -4.95 -2.24
CA ILE A 31 18.15 -4.64 -1.98
C ILE A 31 17.68 -5.29 -0.67
N THR A 32 16.45 -5.00 -0.24
CA THR A 32 15.75 -5.75 0.80
C THR A 32 14.44 -6.23 0.23
N LEU A 33 14.24 -7.54 0.13
CA LEU A 33 13.00 -8.14 -0.32
C LEU A 33 12.10 -8.35 0.90
N TYR A 34 11.08 -7.51 1.06
CA TYR A 34 10.18 -7.57 2.23
C TYR A 34 9.10 -8.63 2.09
N ALA A 35 8.53 -8.73 0.89
CA ALA A 35 7.52 -9.72 0.56
C ALA A 35 7.52 -9.97 -0.94
N SER A 36 7.07 -11.15 -1.36
CA SER A 36 6.98 -11.53 -2.76
C SER A 36 5.88 -12.52 -3.08
N ALA A 37 5.30 -12.44 -4.27
CA ALA A 37 4.34 -13.40 -4.81
C ALA A 37 4.68 -13.74 -6.27
N VAL A 38 4.25 -14.91 -6.73
CA VAL A 38 4.37 -15.33 -8.13
C VAL A 38 3.00 -15.72 -8.65
N ILE A 39 2.61 -15.07 -9.74
CA ILE A 39 1.38 -15.37 -10.48
C ILE A 39 1.72 -15.88 -11.87
N VAL A 40 0.91 -16.81 -12.37
CA VAL A 40 0.99 -17.33 -13.73
C VAL A 40 -0.36 -17.14 -14.38
N LYS A 41 -0.37 -16.61 -15.61
CA LYS A 41 -1.56 -16.63 -16.44
C LYS A 41 -1.45 -17.81 -17.37
N ASP A 42 -2.32 -18.80 -17.20
CA ASP A 42 -2.29 -19.98 -18.04
C ASP A 42 -2.70 -19.65 -19.49
N LYS A 43 -2.57 -20.64 -20.39
CA LYS A 43 -2.93 -20.48 -21.80
C LYS A 43 -4.43 -20.25 -22.04
N ALA A 44 -5.27 -20.62 -21.08
CA ALA A 44 -6.71 -20.35 -21.09
C ALA A 44 -7.05 -18.94 -20.56
N GLY A 45 -6.04 -18.18 -20.10
CA GLY A 45 -6.20 -16.82 -19.59
C GLY A 45 -6.55 -16.77 -18.10
N LYS A 46 -6.57 -17.88 -17.39
CA LYS A 46 -6.83 -17.94 -15.95
C LYS A 46 -5.55 -17.64 -15.17
N ASN A 47 -5.67 -16.80 -14.13
CA ASN A 47 -4.54 -16.54 -13.24
C ASN A 47 -4.49 -17.56 -12.11
N GLU A 48 -3.29 -18.02 -11.81
CA GLU A 48 -2.99 -18.90 -10.69
C GLU A 48 -1.87 -18.32 -9.84
N VAL A 49 -2.05 -18.34 -8.53
CA VAL A 49 -1.00 -17.99 -7.58
C VAL A 49 -0.13 -19.22 -7.38
N LYS A 50 1.08 -19.21 -7.93
CA LYS A 50 2.07 -20.29 -7.71
C LYS A 50 2.82 -20.10 -6.40
N ARG A 51 2.91 -18.86 -5.92
CA ARG A 51 3.47 -18.51 -4.62
C ARG A 51 2.69 -17.37 -4.01
N ALA A 52 2.09 -17.61 -2.85
CA ALA A 52 1.42 -16.57 -2.07
C ALA A 52 2.42 -15.56 -1.50
N ALA A 53 1.93 -14.35 -1.26
CA ALA A 53 2.68 -13.33 -0.54
C ALA A 53 3.09 -13.84 0.85
N ASP A 54 4.25 -13.38 1.33
CA ASP A 54 4.68 -13.61 2.70
C ASP A 54 3.61 -13.08 3.69
N GLN A 55 3.45 -13.72 4.86
CA GLN A 55 2.42 -13.31 5.81
C GLN A 55 2.86 -12.10 6.66
N GLY A 56 1.89 -11.38 7.21
CA GLY A 56 2.12 -10.27 8.14
C GLY A 56 2.14 -8.89 7.47
N PRO A 57 2.49 -7.82 8.22
CA PRO A 57 2.30 -6.43 7.78
C PRO A 57 3.01 -6.06 6.47
N VAL A 58 4.19 -6.64 6.20
CA VAL A 58 4.93 -6.43 4.93
C VAL A 58 4.31 -7.17 3.74
N GLY A 59 3.61 -8.27 4.02
CA GLY A 59 2.95 -9.12 3.05
C GLY A 59 1.68 -8.53 2.47
N THR A 60 0.95 -7.75 3.28
CA THR A 60 -0.36 -7.19 2.93
C THR A 60 -0.30 -6.40 1.63
N ALA A 61 0.72 -5.57 1.41
CA ALA A 61 0.84 -4.78 0.19
C ALA A 61 0.93 -5.68 -1.06
N VAL A 62 1.82 -6.69 -1.03
CA VAL A 62 1.99 -7.65 -2.13
C VAL A 62 0.72 -8.49 -2.33
N GLY A 63 0.07 -8.90 -1.24
CA GLY A 63 -1.19 -9.64 -1.26
C GLY A 63 -2.32 -8.84 -1.89
N LEU A 64 -2.45 -7.55 -1.57
CA LEU A 64 -3.43 -6.66 -2.18
C LEU A 64 -3.20 -6.50 -3.68
N VAL A 65 -1.95 -6.30 -4.14
CA VAL A 65 -1.67 -6.21 -5.59
C VAL A 65 -2.04 -7.51 -6.29
N THR A 66 -1.61 -8.63 -5.71
CA THR A 66 -1.82 -9.97 -6.25
C THR A 66 -3.32 -10.27 -6.35
N GLY A 67 -4.06 -10.04 -5.27
CA GLY A 67 -5.51 -10.22 -5.21
C GLY A 67 -6.25 -9.28 -6.17
N SER A 68 -5.79 -8.05 -6.33
CA SER A 68 -6.38 -7.07 -7.25
C SER A 68 -6.17 -7.46 -8.71
N LEU A 69 -4.99 -7.96 -9.09
CA LEU A 69 -4.74 -8.48 -10.45
C LEU A 69 -5.62 -9.69 -10.76
N ILE A 70 -5.79 -10.60 -9.79
CA ILE A 70 -6.69 -11.75 -9.94
C ILE A 70 -8.14 -11.28 -10.09
N GLY A 71 -8.58 -10.36 -9.23
CA GLY A 71 -9.93 -9.81 -9.25
C GLY A 71 -10.27 -9.07 -10.53
N LEU A 72 -9.37 -8.19 -11.01
CA LEU A 72 -9.54 -7.44 -12.26
C LEU A 72 -9.76 -8.37 -13.46
N LEU A 73 -9.00 -9.46 -13.51
CA LEU A 73 -9.01 -10.40 -14.63
C LEU A 73 -10.14 -11.44 -14.57
N ALA A 74 -10.73 -11.65 -13.40
CA ALA A 74 -11.91 -12.52 -13.22
C ALA A 74 -13.25 -11.78 -13.39
N GLY A 75 -13.21 -10.47 -13.71
CA GLY A 75 -14.40 -9.64 -13.96
C GLY A 75 -15.19 -9.31 -12.68
N PRO A 76 -16.42 -8.77 -12.79
CA PRO A 76 -17.23 -8.33 -11.64
C PRO A 76 -17.47 -9.44 -10.59
N ALA A 77 -17.52 -10.71 -11.02
CA ALA A 77 -17.65 -11.86 -10.14
C ALA A 77 -16.35 -12.21 -9.38
N GLY A 78 -15.19 -11.87 -9.94
CA GLY A 78 -13.87 -12.16 -9.39
C GLY A 78 -13.41 -11.25 -8.25
N LEU A 79 -13.92 -10.02 -8.20
CA LEU A 79 -13.63 -9.06 -7.14
C LEU A 79 -13.94 -9.64 -5.75
N LEU A 80 -15.03 -10.41 -5.63
CA LEU A 80 -15.46 -11.06 -4.38
C LEU A 80 -14.46 -12.10 -3.84
N VAL A 81 -13.73 -12.79 -4.73
CA VAL A 81 -12.77 -13.82 -4.31
C VAL A 81 -11.44 -13.19 -3.87
N GLY A 82 -10.99 -12.12 -4.54
CA GLY A 82 -9.78 -11.37 -4.15
C GLY A 82 -9.81 -10.83 -2.72
N ALA A 83 -11.00 -10.45 -2.24
CA ALA A 83 -11.22 -9.96 -0.86
C ALA A 83 -10.95 -11.03 0.22
N SER A 84 -11.06 -12.32 -0.11
CA SER A 84 -10.90 -13.43 0.85
C SER A 84 -9.43 -13.83 1.08
N LEU A 85 -8.57 -13.65 0.08
CA LEU A 85 -7.16 -14.06 0.13
C LEU A 85 -6.19 -12.93 0.54
N GLY A 86 -6.64 -11.66 0.52
CA GLY A 86 -5.82 -10.48 0.84
C GLY A 86 -6.26 -9.67 2.06
N GLY A 87 -7.29 -10.13 2.79
CA GLY A 87 -7.82 -9.47 3.98
C GLY A 87 -8.84 -8.37 3.69
N LEU A 88 -10.04 -8.57 4.25
CA LEU A 88 -11.18 -7.65 4.40
C LEU A 88 -12.21 -7.68 3.24
N GLY A 89 -13.44 -8.10 3.58
CA GLY A 89 -14.65 -7.90 2.77
C GLY A 89 -15.03 -6.43 2.69
N GLY A 90 -14.28 -5.65 1.91
CA GLY A 90 -14.39 -4.19 1.82
C GLY A 90 -14.37 -3.66 0.40
N LEU A 91 -14.98 -4.36 -0.57
CA LEU A 91 -15.07 -3.92 -1.98
C LEU A 91 -15.97 -2.68 -2.19
N ALA A 92 -16.41 -2.02 -1.12
CA ALA A 92 -17.17 -0.77 -1.18
C ALA A 92 -16.35 0.47 -0.81
N PHE A 93 -15.09 0.32 -0.37
CA PHE A 93 -14.22 1.48 -0.13
C PHE A 93 -13.10 1.51 -1.16
N ASP A 94 -13.13 2.59 -1.95
CA ASP A 94 -12.18 3.04 -2.95
C ASP A 94 -10.92 2.18 -3.12
N LEU A 95 -10.77 1.65 -4.34
CA LEU A 95 -9.52 1.10 -4.88
C LEU A 95 -8.35 2.11 -4.76
N ASP A 96 -8.62 3.38 -4.44
CA ASP A 96 -7.65 4.43 -4.14
C ASP A 96 -6.87 4.23 -2.82
N SER A 97 -7.40 3.41 -1.89
CA SER A 97 -6.84 3.18 -0.55
C SER A 97 -5.67 2.18 -0.49
N SER A 98 -5.25 1.59 -1.62
CA SER A 98 -4.12 0.65 -1.67
C SER A 98 -2.78 1.32 -2.00
N GLY A 99 -2.80 2.58 -2.42
CA GLY A 99 -1.63 3.27 -2.98
C GLY A 99 -1.19 2.72 -4.34
N ILE A 100 -2.01 1.86 -4.97
CA ILE A 100 -1.80 1.26 -6.28
C ILE A 100 -2.98 1.64 -7.16
N SER A 101 -2.71 2.42 -8.21
CA SER A 101 -3.76 2.89 -9.09
C SER A 101 -4.30 1.78 -9.99
N ALA A 102 -5.59 1.88 -10.33
CA ALA A 102 -6.20 1.01 -11.35
C ALA A 102 -5.42 1.05 -12.67
N ALA A 103 -4.85 2.20 -13.03
CA ALA A 103 -4.01 2.35 -14.22
C ALA A 103 -2.74 1.50 -14.16
N PHE A 104 -2.08 1.38 -12.99
CA PHE A 104 -0.92 0.49 -12.84
C PHE A 104 -1.32 -0.98 -12.97
N LEU A 105 -2.45 -1.38 -12.36
CA LEU A 105 -2.94 -2.75 -12.47
C LEU A 105 -3.31 -3.10 -13.91
N ASP A 106 -3.95 -2.17 -14.64
CA ASP A 106 -4.28 -2.33 -16.06
C ASP A 106 -3.03 -2.46 -16.93
N GLU A 107 -2.01 -1.63 -16.68
CA GLU A 107 -0.72 -1.70 -17.39
C GLU A 107 -0.04 -3.07 -17.21
N VAL A 108 0.06 -3.55 -15.96
CA VAL A 108 0.59 -4.88 -15.65
C VAL A 108 -0.27 -5.99 -16.26
N SER A 109 -1.60 -5.85 -16.21
CA SER A 109 -2.53 -6.83 -16.74
C SER A 109 -2.45 -6.98 -18.26
N LYS A 110 -2.15 -5.88 -18.98
CA LYS A 110 -1.94 -5.90 -20.43
C LYS A 110 -0.65 -6.64 -20.81
N GLU A 111 0.39 -6.48 -20.01
CA GLU A 111 1.67 -7.16 -20.23
C GLU A 111 1.61 -8.64 -19.85
N LEU A 112 0.85 -9.00 -18.81
CA LEU A 112 0.65 -10.39 -18.37
C LEU A 112 -0.35 -11.13 -19.29
N SER A 113 0.06 -11.43 -20.52
CA SER A 113 -0.74 -12.21 -21.49
C SER A 113 -0.77 -13.72 -21.17
N PRO A 114 -1.72 -14.50 -21.74
CA PRO A 114 -1.76 -15.96 -21.55
C PRO A 114 -0.42 -16.65 -21.83
N GLY A 115 0.01 -17.52 -20.93
CA GLY A 115 1.31 -18.20 -20.96
C GLY A 115 2.43 -17.50 -20.19
N LYS A 116 2.28 -16.22 -19.85
CA LYS A 116 3.27 -15.44 -19.10
C LYS A 116 3.12 -15.59 -17.58
N ALA A 117 4.14 -15.14 -16.86
CA ALA A 117 4.16 -15.14 -15.40
C ALA A 117 4.67 -13.79 -14.86
N ALA A 118 4.31 -13.46 -13.61
CA ALA A 118 4.75 -12.24 -12.96
C ALA A 118 5.27 -12.51 -11.55
N VAL A 119 6.36 -11.81 -11.19
CA VAL A 119 6.85 -11.68 -9.81
C VAL A 119 6.41 -10.33 -9.27
N LEU A 120 5.67 -10.35 -8.18
CA LEU A 120 5.33 -9.16 -7.40
C LEU A 120 6.24 -9.11 -6.18
N ALA A 121 6.84 -7.96 -5.87
CA ALA A 121 7.83 -7.86 -4.80
C ALA A 121 7.86 -6.47 -4.15
N ASP A 122 7.66 -6.39 -2.82
CA ASP A 122 7.92 -5.16 -2.05
C ASP A 122 9.41 -5.10 -1.75
N VAL A 123 10.08 -4.09 -2.32
CA VAL A 123 11.52 -3.99 -2.34
C VAL A 123 11.99 -2.65 -1.78
N GLY A 124 12.90 -2.73 -0.81
CA GLY A 124 13.73 -1.61 -0.38
C GLY A 124 15.00 -1.52 -1.23
N GLU A 125 15.03 -0.61 -2.20
CA GLU A 125 16.19 -0.37 -3.07
C GLU A 125 16.65 1.10 -2.99
N THR A 126 17.98 1.31 -2.95
CA THR A 126 18.58 2.67 -3.02
C THR A 126 18.97 3.04 -4.46
N TRP A 127 19.14 2.04 -5.32
CA TRP A 127 19.48 2.17 -6.74
C TRP A 127 18.79 1.09 -7.56
N MET A 128 18.46 1.37 -8.82
CA MET A 128 17.63 0.46 -9.64
C MET A 128 18.47 -0.51 -10.47
N THR A 129 19.73 -0.15 -10.76
CA THR A 129 20.58 -0.84 -11.73
C THR A 129 20.75 -2.34 -11.46
N PRO A 130 21.01 -2.83 -10.24
CA PRO A 130 21.21 -4.28 -10.05
C PRO A 130 19.95 -5.10 -10.32
N VAL A 131 18.80 -4.60 -9.87
CA VAL A 131 17.50 -5.25 -10.11
C VAL A 131 17.22 -5.27 -11.62
N ASP A 132 17.29 -4.12 -12.28
CA ASP A 132 17.02 -4.03 -13.72
C ASP A 132 17.96 -4.92 -14.52
N THR A 133 19.25 -4.91 -14.18
CA THR A 133 20.25 -5.71 -14.89
C THR A 133 19.96 -7.21 -14.76
N ARG A 134 19.57 -7.70 -13.58
CA ARG A 134 19.27 -9.11 -13.36
C ARG A 134 17.96 -9.51 -14.03
N LEU A 135 16.91 -8.70 -13.88
CA LEU A 135 15.58 -9.02 -14.41
C LEU A 135 15.50 -8.87 -15.93
N HIS A 136 16.09 -7.84 -16.52
CA HIS A 136 16.11 -7.67 -17.99
C HIS A 136 16.91 -8.78 -18.68
N LYS A 137 17.98 -9.31 -18.06
CA LYS A 137 18.70 -10.47 -18.59
C LYS A 137 17.83 -11.72 -18.68
N LEU A 138 16.80 -11.81 -17.85
CA LEU A 138 15.81 -12.88 -17.85
C LEU A 138 14.58 -12.55 -18.73
N GLY A 139 14.64 -11.48 -19.51
CA GLY A 139 13.57 -11.04 -20.40
C GLY A 139 12.37 -10.41 -19.68
N ALA A 140 12.56 -9.89 -18.46
CA ALA A 140 11.46 -9.29 -17.71
C ALA A 140 11.10 -7.89 -18.19
N THR A 141 9.81 -7.58 -18.26
CA THR A 141 9.29 -6.20 -18.29
C THR A 141 9.01 -5.77 -16.85
N VAL A 142 9.71 -4.73 -16.37
CA VAL A 142 9.67 -4.31 -14.96
C VAL A 142 8.86 -3.04 -14.77
N PHE A 143 7.79 -3.13 -13.98
CA PHE A 143 6.96 -2.03 -13.53
C PHE A 143 7.28 -1.69 -12.07
N ARG A 144 7.38 -0.39 -11.77
CA ARG A 144 7.63 0.11 -10.40
C ARG A 144 6.61 1.17 -10.01
N ARG A 145 6.14 1.10 -8.77
CA ARG A 145 5.39 2.19 -8.14
C ARG A 145 5.96 2.51 -6.77
N LEU A 146 6.12 3.80 -6.51
CA LEU A 146 6.31 4.29 -5.15
C LEU A 146 5.05 4.03 -4.36
N ARG A 147 5.21 3.65 -3.10
CA ARG A 147 4.07 3.58 -2.20
C ARG A 147 3.57 5.00 -1.94
N SER A 148 2.32 5.25 -2.32
CA SER A 148 1.74 6.59 -2.28
C SER A 148 1.42 7.04 -0.84
N GLU A 149 1.77 8.28 -0.50
CA GLU A 149 1.30 8.99 0.72
C GLU A 149 -0.10 9.59 0.54
N VAL A 150 -0.77 9.31 -0.58
CA VAL A 150 -2.07 9.92 -0.94
C VAL A 150 -3.12 9.69 0.13
N ILE A 151 -3.11 8.54 0.81
CA ILE A 151 -4.07 8.22 1.87
C ILE A 151 -3.85 9.13 3.07
N GLU A 152 -2.60 9.28 3.52
CA GLU A 152 -2.26 10.16 4.64
C GLU A 152 -2.61 11.62 4.33
N ASP A 153 -2.37 12.07 3.10
CA ASP A 153 -2.74 13.42 2.66
C ASP A 153 -4.24 13.62 2.51
N GLN A 154 -4.97 12.61 2.02
CA GLN A 154 -6.42 12.64 1.89
C GLN A 154 -7.09 12.74 3.26
N LEU A 155 -6.72 11.87 4.21
CA LEU A 155 -7.24 11.90 5.56
C LEU A 155 -7.00 13.26 6.22
N MET A 156 -5.80 13.85 6.03
CA MET A 156 -5.49 15.19 6.55
C MET A 156 -6.37 16.28 5.92
N ARG A 157 -6.61 16.24 4.60
CA ARG A 157 -7.51 17.19 3.92
C ARG A 157 -8.97 17.03 4.35
N GLU A 158 -9.48 15.80 4.43
CA GLU A 158 -10.84 15.52 4.88
C GLU A 158 -11.06 15.95 6.33
N SER A 159 -10.11 15.66 7.23
CA SER A 159 -10.15 16.14 8.62
C SER A 159 -10.25 17.67 8.70
N ALA A 160 -9.46 18.39 7.90
CA ALA A 160 -9.49 19.85 7.87
C ALA A 160 -10.81 20.39 7.30
N ALA A 161 -11.33 19.77 6.24
CA ALA A 161 -12.59 20.16 5.60
C ALA A 161 -13.77 19.97 6.56
N PHE A 162 -13.90 18.80 7.18
CA PHE A 162 -15.00 18.53 8.11
C PHE A 162 -14.92 19.38 9.38
N GLN A 163 -13.72 19.67 9.90
CA GLN A 163 -13.57 20.62 11.01
C GLN A 163 -14.07 22.02 10.62
N ALA A 164 -13.73 22.50 9.43
CA ALA A 164 -14.18 23.80 8.93
C ALA A 164 -15.70 23.83 8.72
N GLU A 165 -16.28 22.77 8.16
CA GLU A 165 -17.71 22.62 7.94
C GLU A 165 -18.49 22.60 9.28
N LEU A 166 -18.03 21.81 10.25
CA LEU A 166 -18.67 21.76 11.56
C LEU A 166 -18.64 23.12 12.26
N LYS A 167 -17.53 23.86 12.15
CA LYS A 167 -17.41 25.21 12.69
C LYS A 167 -18.37 26.20 12.00
N ALA A 168 -18.49 26.11 10.67
CA ALA A 168 -19.44 26.95 9.92
C ALA A 168 -20.88 26.68 10.36
N LEU A 169 -21.28 25.41 10.49
CA LEU A 169 -22.61 25.04 10.97
C LEU A 169 -22.87 25.50 12.42
N GLN A 170 -21.86 25.44 13.29
CA GLN A 170 -21.95 25.98 14.65
C GLN A 170 -22.16 27.49 14.67
N ASP A 171 -21.49 28.21 13.77
CA ASP A 171 -21.66 29.67 13.64
C ASP A 171 -23.04 30.00 13.04
N ASP A 172 -23.48 29.29 12.01
CA ASP A 172 -24.81 29.44 11.43
C ASP A 172 -25.92 29.19 12.46
N LEU A 173 -25.76 28.17 13.32
CA LEU A 173 -26.70 27.88 14.40
C LEU A 173 -26.92 29.07 15.35
N LYS A 174 -25.87 29.88 15.60
CA LYS A 174 -25.95 31.08 16.47
C LYS A 174 -26.81 32.18 15.85
N HIS A 175 -26.81 32.29 14.52
CA HIS A 175 -27.52 33.32 13.77
C HIS A 175 -28.89 32.88 13.24
N THR A 176 -29.23 31.59 13.37
CA THR A 176 -30.42 31.00 12.77
C THR A 176 -31.66 31.07 13.68
N ALA A 177 -32.80 31.41 13.08
CA ALA A 177 -34.13 31.42 13.70
C ALA A 177 -34.55 30.01 14.17
N ALA A 178 -35.35 29.93 15.24
CA ALA A 178 -35.67 28.68 15.93
C ALA A 178 -36.21 27.56 15.02
N GLU A 179 -36.99 27.92 14.00
CA GLU A 179 -37.59 27.01 13.03
C GLU A 179 -36.59 26.27 12.12
N ASN A 180 -35.42 26.86 11.85
CA ASN A 180 -34.39 26.27 10.99
C ASN A 180 -33.24 25.62 11.78
N ARG A 181 -33.20 25.78 13.10
CA ARG A 181 -32.13 25.21 13.96
C ARG A 181 -32.09 23.68 13.94
N ALA A 182 -33.25 23.03 13.84
CA ALA A 182 -33.32 21.57 13.80
C ALA A 182 -32.63 20.97 12.56
N ALA A 183 -32.71 21.66 11.41
CA ALA A 183 -32.02 21.23 10.20
C ALA A 183 -30.50 21.33 10.36
N ILE A 184 -30.00 22.47 10.84
CA ILE A 184 -28.56 22.68 11.09
C ILE A 184 -28.02 21.68 12.12
N GLN A 185 -28.78 21.39 13.19
CA GLN A 185 -28.39 20.38 14.17
C GLN A 185 -28.26 18.98 13.56
N LYS A 186 -29.17 18.60 12.66
CA LYS A 186 -29.09 17.34 11.93
C LYS A 186 -27.86 17.29 11.03
N ASP A 187 -27.57 18.36 10.30
CA ASP A 187 -26.37 18.44 9.45
C ASP A 187 -25.10 18.35 10.30
N MET A 188 -25.06 19.03 11.45
CA MET A 188 -23.95 18.91 12.42
C MET A 188 -23.77 17.47 12.93
N GLU A 189 -24.84 16.75 13.22
CA GLU A 189 -24.77 15.33 13.61
C GLU A 189 -24.19 14.45 12.49
N GLN A 190 -24.59 14.69 11.24
CA GLN A 190 -24.04 13.97 10.08
C GLN A 190 -22.55 14.26 9.90
N VAL A 191 -22.14 15.52 9.98
CA VAL A 191 -20.72 15.90 9.90
C VAL A 191 -19.92 15.30 11.06
N LYS A 192 -20.45 15.29 12.29
CA LYS A 192 -19.81 14.62 13.44
C LYS A 192 -19.63 13.12 13.23
N LEU A 193 -20.58 12.43 12.59
CA LEU A 193 -20.43 11.02 12.23
C LEU A 193 -19.30 10.80 11.20
N GLN A 194 -19.18 11.68 10.21
CA GLN A 194 -18.09 11.65 9.23
C GLN A 194 -16.74 11.92 9.90
N ILE A 195 -16.67 12.90 10.80
CA ILE A 195 -15.46 13.21 11.59
C ILE A 195 -15.02 11.99 12.41
N ASN A 196 -15.93 11.31 13.10
CA ASN A 196 -15.63 10.08 13.84
C ASN A 196 -15.07 8.98 12.91
N THR A 197 -15.63 8.85 11.71
CA THR A 197 -15.16 7.87 10.72
C THR A 197 -13.73 8.17 10.28
N VAL A 198 -13.44 9.42 9.92
CA VAL A 198 -12.09 9.85 9.53
C VAL A 198 -11.10 9.72 10.70
N GLN A 199 -11.54 10.02 11.92
CA GLN A 199 -10.71 9.86 13.13
C GLN A 199 -10.27 8.40 13.32
N GLU A 200 -11.20 7.45 13.25
CA GLU A 200 -10.90 6.02 13.38
C GLU A 200 -10.04 5.52 12.22
N GLN A 201 -10.26 6.01 11.00
CA GLN A 201 -9.42 5.70 9.85
C GLN A 201 -7.99 6.22 10.02
N ALA A 202 -7.81 7.46 10.48
CA ALA A 202 -6.50 8.04 10.74
C ALA A 202 -5.73 7.25 11.81
N LYS A 203 -6.41 6.87 12.90
CA LYS A 203 -5.83 6.04 13.96
C LYS A 203 -5.42 4.65 13.45
N LYS A 204 -6.35 3.94 12.78
CA LYS A 204 -6.07 2.63 12.19
C LYS A 204 -4.90 2.69 11.21
N ARG A 205 -4.84 3.75 10.39
CA ARG A 205 -3.77 3.94 9.41
C ARG A 205 -2.42 4.20 10.06
N LEU A 206 -2.39 4.90 11.20
CA LEU A 206 -1.19 5.12 12.01
C LEU A 206 -0.67 3.81 12.60
N ASP A 207 -1.56 3.01 13.19
CA ASP A 207 -1.22 1.70 13.74
C ASP A 207 -0.69 0.75 12.66
N GLN A 208 -1.33 0.73 11.49
CA GLN A 208 -0.85 -0.01 10.31
C GLN A 208 0.51 0.47 9.84
N ALA A 209 0.71 1.79 9.68
CA ALA A 209 1.98 2.37 9.27
C ALA A 209 3.11 2.00 10.24
N ARG A 210 2.81 1.96 11.53
CA ARG A 210 3.77 1.56 12.58
C ARG A 210 4.11 0.08 12.47
N ALA A 211 3.11 -0.80 12.42
CA ALA A 211 3.33 -2.24 12.31
C ALA A 211 4.12 -2.62 11.05
N GLU A 212 3.84 -1.97 9.92
CA GLU A 212 4.62 -2.14 8.68
C GLU A 212 6.06 -1.67 8.81
N THR A 213 6.27 -0.52 9.46
CA THR A 213 7.61 0.05 9.69
C THR A 213 8.43 -0.87 10.60
N ASP A 214 7.85 -1.34 11.69
CA ASP A 214 8.49 -2.24 12.64
C ASP A 214 8.87 -3.57 11.96
N ALA A 215 7.96 -4.16 11.18
CA ALA A 215 8.23 -5.38 10.42
C ALA A 215 9.35 -5.18 9.36
N ARG A 216 9.40 -4.02 8.69
CA ARG A 216 10.48 -3.68 7.75
C ARG A 216 11.82 -3.51 8.45
N ILE A 217 11.84 -2.81 9.58
CA ILE A 217 13.04 -2.65 10.41
C ILE A 217 13.52 -4.02 10.91
N GLN A 218 12.62 -4.91 11.30
CA GLN A 218 12.96 -6.27 11.69
C GLN A 218 13.59 -7.05 10.54
N SER A 219 13.01 -7.01 9.34
CA SER A 219 13.57 -7.65 8.14
C SER A 219 14.97 -7.12 7.79
N LEU A 220 15.15 -5.79 7.81
CA LEU A 220 16.45 -5.15 7.61
C LEU A 220 17.46 -5.55 8.70
N THR A 221 17.04 -5.58 9.95
CA THR A 221 17.90 -5.96 11.08
C THR A 221 18.34 -7.42 10.97
N GLU A 222 17.45 -8.31 10.57
CA GLU A 222 17.78 -9.72 10.34
C GLU A 222 18.74 -9.88 9.17
N GLN A 223 18.48 -9.19 8.06
CA GLN A 223 19.37 -9.15 6.90
C GLN A 223 20.78 -8.66 7.29
N ALA A 224 20.86 -7.63 8.14
CA ALA A 224 22.13 -7.06 8.60
C ALA A 224 22.98 -8.04 9.42
N LYS A 225 22.38 -9.06 10.07
CA LYS A 225 23.12 -10.07 10.85
C LYS A 225 23.96 -10.99 9.98
N GLN A 226 23.51 -11.24 8.74
CA GLN A 226 24.13 -12.17 7.80
C GLN A 226 24.93 -11.43 6.71
N ALA A 227 24.88 -10.11 6.69
CA ALA A 227 25.48 -9.26 5.68
C ALA A 227 26.96 -8.95 5.95
N SER A 228 27.74 -8.77 4.89
CA SER A 228 29.11 -8.22 4.98
C SER A 228 29.11 -6.79 5.54
N ASP A 229 30.25 -6.30 6.06
CA ASP A 229 30.35 -4.94 6.61
C ASP A 229 29.92 -3.84 5.63
N ARG A 230 30.25 -4.01 4.34
CA ARG A 230 29.84 -3.08 3.29
C ARG A 230 28.32 -3.11 3.08
N ALA A 231 27.73 -4.30 3.03
CA ALA A 231 26.29 -4.48 2.89
C ALA A 231 25.54 -3.94 4.12
N LYS A 232 26.07 -4.18 5.33
CA LYS A 232 25.52 -3.68 6.60
C LYS A 232 25.38 -2.16 6.61
N ARG A 233 26.40 -1.41 6.16
CA ARG A 233 26.30 0.07 6.04
C ARG A 233 25.15 0.52 5.13
N ARG A 234 24.88 -0.21 4.03
CA ARG A 234 23.74 0.08 3.14
C ARG A 234 22.40 -0.29 3.78
N ILE A 235 22.36 -1.36 4.56
CA ILE A 235 21.17 -1.78 5.31
C ILE A 235 20.86 -0.75 6.41
N ASP A 236 21.86 -0.30 7.17
CA ASP A 236 21.72 0.72 8.21
C ASP A 236 21.20 2.04 7.65
N LYS A 237 21.70 2.45 6.47
CA LYS A 237 21.16 3.61 5.75
C LYS A 237 19.68 3.43 5.41
N ARG A 238 19.27 2.25 4.93
CA ARG A 238 17.85 1.95 4.64
C ARG A 238 17.00 1.94 5.90
N ILE A 239 17.51 1.46 7.04
CA ILE A 239 16.81 1.53 8.33
C ILE A 239 16.53 3.00 8.68
N ALA A 240 17.51 3.89 8.52
CA ALA A 240 17.33 5.32 8.76
C ALA A 240 16.30 5.95 7.81
N GLU A 241 16.35 5.61 6.52
CA GLU A 241 15.36 6.08 5.53
C GLU A 241 13.93 5.61 5.87
N VAL A 242 13.76 4.35 6.28
CA VAL A 242 12.45 3.79 6.67
C VAL A 242 11.88 4.49 7.91
N LYS A 243 12.73 4.81 8.90
CA LYS A 243 12.31 5.58 10.08
C LYS A 243 11.90 7.00 9.71
N ALA A 244 12.70 7.68 8.88
CA ALA A 244 12.38 9.04 8.44
C ALA A 244 11.07 9.11 7.64
N ASP A 245 10.80 8.13 6.77
CA ASP A 245 9.53 7.99 6.05
C ASP A 245 8.34 7.83 7.00
N PHE A 246 8.48 6.97 8.01
CA PHE A 246 7.46 6.79 9.03
C PHE A 246 7.18 8.07 9.82
N ASP A 247 8.21 8.83 10.20
CA ASP A 247 8.04 10.08 10.95
C ASP A 247 7.22 11.12 10.17
N VAL A 248 7.45 11.22 8.85
CA VAL A 248 6.66 12.11 7.97
C VAL A 248 5.19 11.68 7.94
N ARG A 249 4.93 10.38 7.72
CA ARG A 249 3.57 9.82 7.65
C ARG A 249 2.84 9.91 8.99
N ALA A 250 3.52 9.60 10.09
CA ALA A 250 2.99 9.69 11.44
C ALA A 250 2.61 11.13 11.79
N LYS A 251 3.40 12.13 11.37
CA LYS A 251 3.06 13.54 11.57
C LYS A 251 1.75 13.91 10.88
N LYS A 252 1.55 13.53 9.61
CA LYS A 252 0.31 13.79 8.85
C LYS A 252 -0.91 13.14 9.51
N LEU A 253 -0.79 11.86 9.89
CA LEU A 253 -1.88 11.11 10.53
C LEU A 253 -2.23 11.65 11.92
N ASN A 254 -1.23 12.05 12.72
CA ASN A 254 -1.46 12.70 14.01
C ASN A 254 -2.15 14.05 13.86
N GLN A 255 -1.80 14.83 12.82
CA GLN A 255 -2.49 16.08 12.52
C GLN A 255 -3.95 15.82 12.13
N ALA A 256 -4.22 14.87 11.22
CA ALA A 256 -5.57 14.47 10.83
C ALA A 256 -6.42 14.04 12.05
N TRP A 257 -5.84 13.25 12.96
CA TRP A 257 -6.49 12.82 14.19
C TRP A 257 -6.73 13.98 15.18
N THR A 258 -5.79 14.93 15.27
CA THR A 258 -5.94 16.10 16.15
C THR A 258 -7.07 17.01 15.69
N LEU A 259 -7.14 17.31 14.39
CA LEU A 259 -8.21 18.15 13.81
C LEU A 259 -9.59 17.56 14.06
N THR A 260 -9.76 16.25 13.84
CA THR A 260 -11.03 15.54 14.10
C THR A 260 -11.40 15.55 15.58
N ARG A 261 -10.43 15.34 16.48
CA ARG A 261 -10.66 15.39 17.93
C ARG A 261 -11.09 16.78 18.40
N GLU A 262 -10.43 17.83 17.93
CA GLU A 262 -10.78 19.21 18.27
C GLU A 262 -12.17 19.57 17.76
N ALA A 263 -12.51 19.14 16.53
CA ALA A 263 -13.85 19.36 15.97
C ALA A 263 -14.95 18.71 16.81
N LEU A 264 -14.74 17.49 17.31
CA LEU A 264 -15.72 16.77 18.13
C LEU A 264 -15.87 17.35 19.56
N ALA A 265 -14.83 18.02 20.05
CA ALA A 265 -14.83 18.63 21.38
C ALA A 265 -15.45 20.03 21.42
N ALA A 266 -15.67 20.65 20.24
CA ALA A 266 -16.32 21.95 20.07
C ALA A 266 -17.85 21.83 20.02
#